data_AF-A0A2P8G8R2-F1
#
_entry.id   AF-A0A2P8G8R2-F1
#
_cell.length_a   1.000
_cell.length_b   1.000
_cell.length_c   1.000
_cell.angle_alpha   90.00
_cell.angle_beta   90.00
_cell.angle_gamma   90.00
#
_symmetry.space_group_name_H-M   'P 1'
#
loop_
_entity.id
_entity.type
_entity.pdbx_description
1 polymer ?
#
loop_
_entity_poly.entity_id
_entity_poly.type
_entity_poly.pdbx_seq_one_letter_code
_entity_poly.pdbx_strand_id
1 'polypeptide(L)'
;MSGLMILVAGPYRSGTNDDPVLMRKNLDYLESVTLQLFRAGHLPVIGEWVALPLLKLAGSKVPGDAPYEEILYPVAGRLLHKCDAILRLKGESKGADEDIRIGRERGLQIYYDLADVPGCG
;
A
#
# COMPACT_ATOMS: atom_id res chain seq x y z
N MET A 1 -22.57 -6.59 -5.87
CA MET A 1 -21.81 -5.41 -5.41
C MET A 1 -20.85 -5.02 -6.53
N SER A 2 -20.64 -3.74 -6.79
CA SER A 2 -19.55 -3.30 -7.67
C SER A 2 -18.22 -3.59 -6.99
N GLY A 3 -17.27 -4.22 -7.69
CA GLY A 3 -15.93 -4.47 -7.16
C GLY A 3 -15.18 -3.16 -6.97
N LEU A 4 -14.55 -2.99 -5.80
CA LEU A 4 -13.71 -1.84 -5.47
C LEU A 4 -12.26 -2.14 -5.84
N MET A 5 -11.51 -1.13 -6.28
CA MET A 5 -10.05 -1.14 -6.25
C MET A 5 -9.58 -0.61 -4.89
N ILE A 6 -8.88 -1.43 -4.12
CA ILE A 6 -8.55 -1.13 -2.73
C ILE A 6 -7.03 -1.07 -2.57
N LEU A 7 -6.52 0.12 -2.19
CA LEU A 7 -5.13 0.28 -1.79
C LEU A 7 -4.92 -0.31 -0.40
N VAL A 8 -4.05 -1.32 -0.27
CA VAL A 8 -3.64 -1.85 1.04
C VAL A 8 -2.40 -1.07 1.49
N ALA A 9 -2.57 -0.30 2.57
CA ALA A 9 -1.56 0.59 3.11
C ALA A 9 -1.12 0.14 4.51
N GLY A 10 0.17 0.17 4.79
CA GLY A 10 0.73 -0.23 6.09
C GLY A 10 2.23 0.05 6.21
N PRO A 11 2.91 -0.48 7.24
CA PRO A 11 4.37 -0.39 7.32
C PRO A 11 4.99 -1.15 6.14
N TYR A 12 5.93 -0.50 5.45
CA TYR A 12 6.85 -1.13 4.52
C TYR A 12 8.29 -0.87 4.96
N ARG A 13 8.74 0.39 4.86
CA ARG A 13 10.07 0.85 5.31
C ARG A 13 10.13 1.16 6.81
N SER A 14 9.04 1.68 7.39
CA SER A 14 9.01 2.10 8.80
C SER A 14 9.30 0.94 9.75
N GLY A 15 10.10 1.20 10.79
CA GLY A 15 10.50 0.21 11.79
C GLY A 15 11.53 -0.82 11.31
N THR A 16 12.05 -0.72 10.08
CA THR A 16 12.99 -1.71 9.51
C THR A 16 14.46 -1.29 9.60
N ASN A 17 14.74 -0.01 9.80
CA ASN A 17 16.10 0.55 9.65
C ASN A 17 16.75 0.16 8.30
N ASP A 18 15.93 0.11 7.24
CA ASP A 18 16.31 -0.28 5.88
C ASP A 18 16.85 -1.71 5.75
N ASP A 19 16.56 -2.57 6.73
CA ASP A 19 16.85 -4.01 6.67
C ASP A 19 15.93 -4.69 5.64
N PRO A 20 16.50 -5.32 4.59
CA PRO A 20 15.71 -5.90 3.50
C PRO A 20 14.83 -7.08 3.94
N VAL A 21 15.22 -7.82 4.98
CA VAL A 21 14.42 -8.93 5.53
C VAL A 21 13.22 -8.39 6.28
N LEU A 22 13.39 -7.33 7.08
CA LEU A 22 12.28 -6.68 7.77
C LEU A 22 11.33 -5.99 6.78
N MET A 23 11.85 -5.33 5.75
CA MET A 23 11.04 -4.77 4.67
C MET A 23 10.25 -5.84 3.92
N ARG A 24 10.85 -7.02 3.68
CA ARG A 24 10.12 -8.15 3.07
C ARG A 24 9.01 -8.67 3.98
N LYS A 25 9.25 -8.84 5.29
CA LYS A 25 8.21 -9.23 6.25
C LYS A 25 7.05 -8.24 6.30
N ASN A 26 7.36 -6.95 6.24
CA ASN A 26 6.35 -5.90 6.18
C ASN A 26 5.52 -6.01 4.89
N LEU A 27 6.16 -6.26 3.74
CA LEU A 27 5.44 -6.52 2.49
C LEU A 27 4.57 -7.78 2.57
N ASP A 28 5.08 -8.88 3.14
CA ASP A 28 4.30 -10.11 3.35
C ASP A 28 3.05 -9.84 4.23
N TYR A 29 3.16 -8.95 5.23
CA TYR A 29 2.04 -8.51 6.04
C TYR A 29 0.98 -7.77 5.23
N LEU A 30 1.36 -6.85 4.33
CA LEU A 30 0.43 -6.21 3.40
C LEU A 30 -0.23 -7.23 2.46
N GLU A 31 0.56 -8.18 1.93
CA GLU A 31 0.09 -9.21 1.02
C GLU A 31 -0.92 -10.16 1.68
N SER A 32 -0.82 -10.37 3.00
CA SER A 32 -1.62 -11.35 3.76
C SER A 32 -3.15 -11.18 3.67
N VAL A 33 -3.63 -9.97 3.41
CA VAL A 33 -5.08 -9.67 3.31
C VAL A 33 -5.62 -9.70 1.88
N THR A 34 -4.72 -9.70 0.88
CA THR A 34 -5.09 -9.47 -0.52
C THR A 34 -5.94 -10.59 -1.12
N LEU A 35 -5.69 -11.85 -0.75
CA LEU A 35 -6.47 -12.97 -1.26
C LEU A 35 -7.93 -12.93 -0.80
N GLN A 36 -8.18 -12.49 0.44
CA GLN A 36 -9.55 -12.36 0.96
C GLN A 36 -10.29 -11.22 0.26
N LEU A 37 -9.64 -10.07 0.07
CA LEU A 37 -10.18 -8.96 -0.73
C LEU A 37 -10.55 -9.42 -2.15
N PHE A 38 -9.66 -10.16 -2.81
CA PHE A 38 -9.93 -10.70 -4.14
C PHE A 38 -11.14 -11.63 -4.16
N ARG A 39 -11.23 -12.55 -3.19
CA ARG A 39 -12.36 -13.49 -3.06
C ARG A 39 -13.68 -12.79 -2.76
N ALA A 40 -13.66 -11.64 -2.08
CA ALA A 40 -14.83 -10.78 -1.86
C ALA A 40 -15.28 -10.02 -3.13
N GLY A 41 -14.56 -10.16 -4.25
CA GLY A 41 -14.86 -9.50 -5.52
C GLY A 41 -14.24 -8.11 -5.66
N HIS A 42 -13.21 -7.81 -4.87
CA HIS A 42 -12.45 -6.56 -4.96
C HIS A 42 -11.10 -6.77 -5.67
N LEU A 43 -10.49 -5.69 -6.12
CA LEU A 43 -9.14 -5.71 -6.69
C LEU A 43 -8.17 -5.06 -5.68
N PRO A 44 -7.40 -5.85 -4.92
CA PRO A 44 -6.39 -5.31 -4.02
C PRO A 44 -5.18 -4.80 -4.81
N VAL A 45 -4.60 -3.70 -4.34
CA VAL A 45 -3.32 -3.17 -4.86
C VAL A 45 -2.43 -2.72 -3.70
N ILE A 46 -1.13 -2.96 -3.83
CA ILE A 46 -0.08 -2.51 -2.90
C ILE A 46 0.88 -1.61 -3.69
N GLY A 47 1.29 -0.47 -3.12
CA GLY A 47 2.18 0.48 -3.81
C GLY A 47 3.50 -0.14 -4.24
N GLU A 48 4.08 -0.96 -3.36
CA GLU A 48 5.34 -1.66 -3.56
C GLU A 48 5.31 -2.65 -4.74
N TRP A 49 4.16 -3.24 -5.07
CA TRP A 49 4.04 -4.13 -6.24
C TRP A 49 4.35 -3.41 -7.54
N VAL A 50 4.03 -2.11 -7.62
CA VAL A 50 4.32 -1.27 -8.79
C VAL A 50 5.69 -0.62 -8.65
N ALA A 51 6.04 -0.12 -7.46
CA ALA A 51 7.26 0.63 -7.25
C ALA A 51 8.53 -0.24 -7.32
N LEU A 52 8.58 -1.40 -6.66
CA LEU A 52 9.83 -2.17 -6.52
C LEU A 52 10.43 -2.64 -7.85
N PRO A 53 9.64 -3.14 -8.83
CA PRO A 53 10.17 -3.44 -10.15
C PRO A 53 10.75 -2.21 -10.86
N LEU A 54 10.11 -1.04 -10.73
CA LEU A 54 10.58 0.20 -11.33
C LEU A 54 11.88 0.68 -10.67
N LEU A 55 11.99 0.62 -9.34
CA LEU A 55 13.21 0.95 -8.59
C LEU A 55 14.39 0.11 -9.04
N LYS A 56 14.16 -1.19 -9.24
CA LYS A 56 15.19 -2.10 -9.76
C LYS A 56 15.66 -1.68 -11.15
N LEU A 57 14.74 -1.33 -12.05
CA LEU A 57 15.07 -0.90 -13.42
C LEU A 57 15.77 0.47 -13.44
N ALA A 58 15.40 1.37 -12.54
CA ALA A 58 16.02 2.68 -12.36
C ALA A 58 17.37 2.62 -11.62
N GLY A 59 17.80 1.42 -11.19
CA GLY A 59 19.10 1.20 -10.58
C GLY A 59 19.21 1.62 -9.11
N SER A 60 18.09 1.76 -8.40
CA SER A 60 18.08 2.03 -6.96
C SER A 60 18.91 0.98 -6.20
N LYS A 61 19.71 1.45 -5.25
CA LYS A 61 20.62 0.65 -4.42
C LYS A 61 20.18 0.62 -2.97
N VAL A 62 19.61 1.71 -2.47
CA VAL A 62 19.25 1.87 -1.06
C VAL A 62 17.97 2.70 -0.91
N PRO A 63 17.14 2.43 0.12
CA PRO A 63 16.00 3.29 0.41
C PRO A 63 16.40 4.76 0.64
N GLY A 64 15.73 5.66 -0.08
CA GLY A 64 15.99 7.11 -0.04
C GLY A 64 17.05 7.62 -1.02
N ASP A 65 17.58 6.79 -1.91
CA ASP A 65 18.34 7.29 -3.06
C ASP A 65 17.43 7.98 -4.10
N ALA A 66 18.03 8.64 -5.10
CA ALA A 66 17.28 9.46 -6.04
C ALA A 66 16.16 8.69 -6.79
N PRO A 67 16.40 7.48 -7.35
CA PRO A 67 15.32 6.67 -7.90
C PRO A 67 14.24 6.29 -6.89
N TYR A 68 14.61 6.04 -5.63
CA TYR A 68 13.65 5.74 -4.56
C TYR A 68 12.66 6.86 -4.32
N GLU A 69 13.16 8.09 -4.16
CA GLU A 69 12.32 9.28 -3.96
C GLU A 69 11.50 9.64 -5.21
N GLU A 70 12.07 9.42 -6.40
CA GLU A 70 11.38 9.64 -7.68
C GLU A 70 10.18 8.70 -7.88
N ILE A 71 10.27 7.47 -7.39
CA ILE A 71 9.33 6.40 -7.79
C ILE A 71 8.36 6.03 -6.67
N LEU A 72 8.84 5.78 -5.45
CA LEU A 72 8.01 5.10 -4.45
C LEU A 72 6.78 5.94 -4.05
N TYR A 73 6.98 7.16 -3.54
CA TYR A 73 5.86 8.01 -3.13
C TYR A 73 5.00 8.46 -4.33
N PRO A 74 5.58 8.81 -5.51
CA PRO A 74 4.76 9.14 -6.67
C PRO A 74 3.90 7.98 -7.19
N VAL A 75 4.34 6.73 -7.07
CA VAL A 75 3.50 5.56 -7.37
C VAL A 75 2.30 5.49 -6.44
N ALA A 76 2.49 5.62 -5.13
CA ALA A 76 1.39 5.62 -4.15
C ALA A 76 0.38 6.75 -4.45
N GLY A 77 0.87 7.97 -4.70
CA GLY A 77 0.03 9.12 -5.06
C GLY A 77 -0.81 8.89 -6.33
N ARG A 78 -0.24 8.24 -7.35
CA ARG A 78 -0.95 7.87 -8.59
C ARG A 78 -2.00 6.78 -8.34
N LEU A 79 -1.71 5.79 -7.51
CA LEU A 79 -2.67 4.73 -7.15
C LEU A 79 -3.87 5.30 -6.38
N LEU A 80 -3.64 6.25 -5.47
CA LEU A 80 -4.70 6.95 -4.75
C LEU A 80 -5.67 7.72 -5.67
N HIS A 81 -5.33 7.97 -6.94
CA HIS A 81 -6.26 8.56 -7.91
C HIS A 81 -7.12 7.53 -8.65
N LYS A 82 -6.80 6.25 -8.48
CA LYS A 82 -7.44 5.13 -9.19
C LYS A 82 -8.21 4.20 -8.27
N CYS A 83 -7.88 4.20 -6.98
CA CYS A 83 -8.56 3.37 -5.99
C CYS A 83 -9.88 4.01 -5.54
N ASP A 84 -10.81 3.15 -5.13
CA ASP A 84 -12.09 3.53 -4.52
C ASP A 84 -11.99 3.61 -2.99
N ALA A 85 -11.06 2.82 -2.42
CA ALA A 85 -10.87 2.72 -0.98
C ALA A 85 -9.41 2.48 -0.58
N ILE A 86 -9.12 2.68 0.69
CA ILE A 86 -7.87 2.31 1.35
C ILE A 86 -8.19 1.36 2.51
N LEU A 87 -7.50 0.23 2.59
CA LEU A 87 -7.42 -0.60 3.79
C LEU A 87 -6.10 -0.31 4.51
N ARG A 88 -6.17 0.39 5.64
CA ARG A 88 -5.01 0.73 6.46
C ARG A 88 -4.78 -0.33 7.54
N LEU A 89 -3.78 -1.18 7.32
CA LEU A 89 -3.36 -2.18 8.30
C LEU A 89 -2.67 -1.53 9.50
N LYS A 90 -2.53 -2.25 10.62
CA LYS A 90 -1.92 -1.71 11.85
C LYS A 90 -0.39 -1.54 11.70
N GLY A 91 0.18 -0.66 12.52
CA GLY A 91 1.63 -0.42 12.58
C GLY A 91 2.05 0.98 12.13
N GLU A 92 3.13 1.48 12.73
CA GLU A 92 3.70 2.81 12.45
C GLU A 92 4.17 2.89 10.98
N SER A 93 3.64 3.85 10.22
CA SER A 93 4.02 4.03 8.83
C SER A 93 3.68 5.43 8.35
N LYS A 94 4.71 6.27 8.18
CA LYS A 94 4.52 7.64 7.67
C LYS A 94 3.89 7.66 6.28
N GLY A 95 4.29 6.72 5.41
CA GLY A 95 3.73 6.61 4.07
C GLY A 95 2.24 6.27 4.09
N ALA A 96 1.86 5.26 4.89
CA ALA A 96 0.47 4.86 4.98
C ALA A 96 -0.40 5.90 5.72
N ASP A 97 0.16 6.68 6.66
CA ASP A 97 -0.55 7.78 7.30
C ASP A 97 -0.80 8.94 6.32
N GLU A 98 0.15 9.19 5.42
CA GLU A 98 0.00 10.16 4.34
C GLU A 98 -1.04 9.68 3.30
N ASP A 99 -1.05 8.39 2.97
CA ASP A 99 -2.09 7.80 2.10
C ASP A 99 -3.49 8.02 2.68
N ILE A 100 -3.66 7.86 4.00
CA ILE A 100 -4.92 8.17 4.69
C ILE A 100 -5.30 9.64 4.56
N ARG A 101 -4.35 10.56 4.76
CA ARG A 101 -4.59 12.01 4.65
C ARG A 101 -5.09 12.35 3.25
N ILE A 102 -4.36 11.93 2.22
CA ILE A 102 -4.69 12.18 0.82
C ILE A 102 -6.01 11.49 0.44
N GLY A 103 -6.23 10.25 0.89
CA GLY A 103 -7.45 9.50 0.64
C GLY A 103 -8.69 10.20 1.19
N ARG A 104 -8.60 10.72 2.42
CA ARG A 104 -9.69 11.51 3.04
C ARG A 104 -9.99 12.78 2.26
N GLU A 105 -8.96 13.52 1.83
CA GLU A 105 -9.11 14.73 1.01
C GLU A 105 -9.81 14.45 -0.33
N ARG A 106 -9.69 13.22 -0.84
CA ARG A 106 -10.30 12.77 -2.09
C ARG A 106 -11.65 12.08 -1.92
N GLY A 107 -12.11 11.90 -0.68
CA GLY A 107 -13.37 11.21 -0.39
C GLY A 107 -13.31 9.69 -0.60
N LEU A 108 -12.12 9.08 -0.55
CA LEU A 108 -11.99 7.61 -0.57
C LEU A 108 -12.59 6.99 0.70
N GLN A 109 -13.13 5.79 0.57
CA GLN A 109 -13.51 4.99 1.73
C GLN A 109 -12.24 4.53 2.46
N ILE A 110 -12.25 4.65 3.79
CA ILE A 110 -11.11 4.24 4.62
C ILE A 110 -11.56 3.12 5.56
N TYR A 111 -10.92 1.97 5.45
CA TYR A 111 -11.11 0.82 6.32
C TYR A 111 -9.87 0.63 7.19
N TYR A 112 -10.07 0.28 8.46
CA TYR A 112 -9.00 -0.04 9.41
C TYR A 112 -9.00 -1.50 9.85
N ASP A 113 -10.06 -2.23 9.51
CA ASP A 113 -10.18 -3.67 9.68
C ASP A 113 -10.62 -4.31 8.36
N LEU A 114 -10.12 -5.51 8.09
CA LEU A 114 -10.50 -6.26 6.90
C LEU A 114 -11.98 -6.66 6.96
N ALA A 115 -12.52 -6.93 8.14
CA ALA A 115 -13.92 -7.32 8.32
C ALA A 115 -14.91 -6.19 7.95
N ASP A 116 -14.46 -4.93 8.00
CA ASP A 116 -15.28 -3.78 7.62
C ASP A 116 -15.39 -3.61 6.09
N VAL A 117 -14.53 -4.29 5.33
CA VAL A 117 -14.59 -4.28 3.87
C VAL A 117 -15.77 -5.13 3.40
N PRO A 118 -16.64 -4.64 2.49
CA PRO A 118 -17.79 -5.40 2.00
C PRO A 118 -17.43 -6.82 1.54
N GLY A 119 -18.15 -7.82 2.06
CA GLY A 119 -17.92 -9.23 1.70
C GLY A 119 -16.69 -9.89 2.33
N CYS A 120 -16.00 -9.22 3.26
CA CYS A 120 -14.86 -9.77 4.00
C CYS A 120 -15.18 -10.16 5.46
N GLY A 121 -16.35 -9.80 5.99
CA GLY A 121 -16.83 -10.19 7.32
C GLY A 121 -17.79 -11.38 7.34
#